data_AF-A0ABD1HE52-F1
#
_entry.id   AF-A0ABD1HE52-F1
#
_cell.length_a   1.000
_cell.length_b   1.000
_cell.length_c   1.000
_cell.angle_alpha   90.00
_cell.angle_beta   90.00
_cell.angle_gamma   90.00
#
_symmetry.space_group_name_H-M   'P 1'
#
loop_
_entity.id
_entity.type
_entity.pdbx_description
1 polymer ?
#
loop_
_entity_poly.entity_id
_entity_poly.type
_entity_poly.pdbx_seq_one_letter_code
_entity_poly.pdbx_strand_id
1 'polypeptide(L)' 'MSFPYGGSYSTDFIEDWVKICLPAKAKVTAEHEDTPFGDQCVLCEKETVNVSLENLLSYQGLLWGHDFILSPPVSL' A
#
# COMPACT_ATOMS: atom_id res chain seq x y z
N MET A 1 7.42 -2.76 12.54
CA MET A 1 7.76 -4.13 13.01
C MET A 1 9.25 -4.22 13.34
N SER A 2 9.60 -4.55 14.58
CA SER A 2 11.00 -4.79 14.98
C SER A 2 11.19 -6.28 15.23
N PHE A 3 11.89 -6.95 14.32
CA PHE A 3 12.32 -8.34 14.47
C PHE A 3 13.79 -8.37 14.92
N PRO A 4 14.17 -9.17 15.93
CA PRO A 4 15.56 -9.33 16.32
C PRO A 4 16.31 -10.13 15.25
N TYR A 5 17.28 -9.47 14.61
CA TYR A 5 18.02 -9.96 13.46
C TYR A 5 19.11 -10.95 13.89
N GLY A 6 19.00 -12.23 13.50
CA GLY A 6 19.88 -13.29 14.00
C GLY A 6 20.19 -14.44 13.04
N GLY A 7 19.88 -14.33 11.74
CA GLY A 7 20.27 -15.35 10.79
C GLY A 7 19.39 -15.40 9.56
N SER A 8 20.04 -15.59 8.41
CA SER A 8 19.45 -15.85 7.10
C SER A 8 18.41 -16.96 7.17
N TYR A 9 17.14 -16.58 7.24
CA TYR A 9 16.05 -17.40 6.77
C TYR A 9 15.15 -16.50 5.94
N SER A 10 15.26 -16.71 4.63
CA SER A 10 14.36 -16.19 3.61
C SER A 10 12.94 -16.55 4.03
N THR A 11 12.19 -15.58 4.54
CA THR A 11 10.74 -15.73 4.58
C THR A 11 10.25 -15.35 3.19
N ASP A 12 10.57 -16.17 2.19
CA ASP A 12 10.35 -15.89 0.76
C ASP A 12 8.94 -15.36 0.50
N PHE A 13 7.97 -15.90 1.24
CA PHE A 13 6.57 -15.50 1.17
C PHE A 13 6.26 -14.20 1.95
N ILE A 14 6.85 -14.00 3.13
CA ILE A 14 6.50 -12.85 3.99
C ILE A 14 7.16 -11.58 3.46
N GLU A 15 8.40 -11.66 2.97
CA GLU A 15 9.07 -10.51 2.35
C GLU A 15 8.37 -10.08 1.07
N ASP A 16 7.96 -11.04 0.22
CA ASP A 16 7.17 -10.75 -0.98
C ASP A 16 5.80 -10.16 -0.66
N TRP A 17 5.14 -10.66 0.39
CA TRP A 17 3.86 -10.11 0.84
C TRP A 17 4.01 -8.69 1.42
N VAL A 18 5.04 -8.46 2.23
CA VAL A 18 5.29 -7.16 2.88
C VAL A 18 5.79 -6.11 1.89
N LYS A 19 6.33 -6.51 0.72
CA LYS A 19 6.73 -5.58 -0.35
C LYS A 19 5.59 -4.68 -0.82
N ILE A 20 4.35 -5.16 -0.78
CA ILE A 20 3.14 -4.39 -1.14
C ILE A 20 2.97 -3.16 -0.22
N CYS A 21 3.45 -3.24 1.03
CA CYS A 21 3.35 -2.17 2.03
C CYS A 21 4.57 -1.23 2.04
N LEU A 22 5.60 -1.48 1.22
CA LEU A 22 6.77 -0.59 1.11
C LEU A 22 6.43 0.86 0.77
N PRO A 23 5.52 1.17 -0.18
CA PRO A 23 5.15 2.56 -0.45
C PRO A 23 4.53 3.25 0.78
N ALA A 24 3.71 2.54 1.56
CA ALA A 24 3.13 3.08 2.80
C ALA A 24 4.21 3.37 3.85
N LYS A 25 5.17 2.45 4.02
CA LYS A 25 6.31 2.66 4.93
C LYS A 25 7.15 3.85 4.49
N ALA A 26 7.50 3.95 3.20
CA ALA A 26 8.30 5.04 2.68
C ALA A 26 7.62 6.41 2.91
N LYS A 27 6.32 6.48 2.70
CA LYS A 27 5.52 7.69 2.94
C LYS A 27 5.50 8.07 4.42
N VAL A 28 5.22 7.13 5.33
CA VAL A 28 5.19 7.41 6.78
C VAL A 28 6.56 7.77 7.31
N THR A 29 7.63 7.13 6.84
CA THR A 29 8.99 7.52 7.23
C THR A 29 9.36 8.91 6.70
N ALA A 30 8.91 9.31 5.50
CA ALA A 30 9.18 10.64 4.95
C ALA A 30 8.36 11.75 5.65
N GLU A 31 7.11 11.48 6.01
CA GLU A 31 6.21 12.48 6.62
C GLU A 31 6.34 12.54 8.16
N HIS A 32 6.81 11.47 8.79
CA HIS A 32 6.82 11.31 10.24
C HIS A 32 8.15 10.76 10.76
N GLU A 33 9.27 11.11 10.12
CA GLU A 33 10.62 10.66 10.49
C GLU A 33 10.94 10.86 11.98
N ASP A 34 10.50 12.00 12.54
CA ASP A 34 10.75 12.40 13.93
C ASP A 34 9.81 11.75 14.96
N THR A 35 8.81 10.97 14.52
CA THR A 35 7.89 10.31 15.47
C THR A 35 8.47 9.00 16.01
N PRO A 36 8.14 8.62 17.25
CA PRO A 36 8.56 7.35 17.83
C PRO A 36 8.16 6.18 16.94
N PHE A 37 9.01 5.16 16.87
CA PHE A 37 8.79 3.97 16.04
C PHE A 37 7.42 3.30 16.25
N GLY A 38 6.89 3.32 17.48
CA GLY A 38 5.56 2.81 17.78
C GLY A 38 4.46 3.58 17.05
N ASP A 39 4.55 4.91 17.03
CA ASP A 39 3.60 5.78 16.35
C ASP A 39 3.74 5.68 14.83
N GLN A 40 4.97 5.54 14.32
CA GLN A 40 5.23 5.23 12.91
C GLN A 40 4.58 3.90 12.49
N CYS A 41 4.54 2.89 13.37
CA CYS A 41 3.85 1.63 13.05
C CYS A 41 2.33 1.85 12.93
N VAL A 42 1.72 2.60 13.84
CA VAL A 42 0.28 2.91 13.81
C VAL A 42 -0.09 3.74 12.56
N LEU A 43 0.78 4.68 12.17
CA LEU A 43 0.61 5.46 10.95
C LEU A 43 0.78 4.59 9.70
N CYS A 44 1.77 3.70 9.69
CA CYS A 44 2.01 2.75 8.60
C CYS A 44 0.86 1.76 8.43
N GLU A 45 0.21 1.33 9.51
CA GLU A 45 -1.01 0.49 9.47
C GLU A 45 -2.14 1.19 8.72
N LYS A 46 -2.39 2.48 9.01
CA LYS A 46 -3.40 3.28 8.31
C LYS A 46 -3.04 3.47 6.83
N GLU A 47 -1.79 3.80 6.55
CA GLU A 47 -1.35 4.09 5.19
C GLU A 47 -1.31 2.85 4.30
N THR A 48 -1.06 1.68 4.88
CA THR A 48 -1.13 0.39 4.16
C THR A 48 -2.56 0.09 3.68
N VAL A 49 -3.58 0.49 4.44
CA VAL A 49 -4.99 0.37 4.01
C VAL A 49 -5.26 1.27 2.81
N ASN A 50 -4.75 2.51 2.83
CA ASN A 50 -4.89 3.43 1.69
C ASN A 50 -4.23 2.87 0.42
N VAL A 51 -3.00 2.36 0.51
CA VAL A 51 -2.31 1.71 -0.62
C VAL A 51 -3.09 0.50 -1.14
N SER A 52 -3.70 -0.28 -0.25
CA SER A 52 -4.53 -1.43 -0.66
C SER A 52 -5.80 -1.00 -1.40
N LEU A 53 -6.42 0.12 -1.00
CA LEU A 53 -7.57 0.69 -1.70
C LEU A 53 -7.19 1.25 -3.07
N GLU A 54 -6.06 1.93 -3.19
CA GLU A 54 -5.53 2.41 -4.48
C GLU A 54 -5.21 1.25 -5.43
N ASN A 55 -4.63 0.15 -4.91
CA ASN A 55 -4.39 -1.07 -5.67
C ASN A 55 -5.70 -1.69 -6.16
N LEU A 56 -6.76 -1.67 -5.33
CA LEU A 56 -8.08 -2.16 -5.72
C LEU A 56 -8.73 -1.28 -6.80
N LEU A 57 -8.59 0.04 -6.68
CA LEU A 57 -9.10 1.00 -7.67
C LEU A 57 -8.33 0.94 -8.99
N SER A 58 -7.05 0.59 -8.96
CA SER A 58 -6.22 0.41 -10.16
C SER A 58 -6.61 -0.83 -10.97
N TYR A 59 -7.47 -1.70 -10.43
CA TYR A 59 -7.98 -2.84 -11.16
C TYR A 59 -8.92 -2.36 -12.28
N GLN A 60 -8.48 -2.57 -13.52
CA GLN A 60 -9.11 -2.04 -14.74
C GLN A 60 -10.62 -2.34 -14.82
N GLY A 61 -11.12 -3.43 -14.24
CA GLY A 61 -12.56 -3.73 -14.19
C GLY A 61 -13.43 -2.72 -13.42
N LEU A 62 -12.87 -1.99 -12.44
CA LEU A 62 -13.58 -0.94 -11.71
C LEU A 62 -13.50 0.43 -12.40
N LEU A 63 -12.34 0.76 -12.98
CA LEU A 63 -12.16 2.01 -13.73
C LEU A 63 -12.99 2.05 -15.01
N TRP A 64 -13.00 0.95 -15.77
CA TRP A 64 -13.84 0.84 -16.97
C TRP A 64 -15.34 0.92 -16.66
N GLY A 65 -15.80 0.45 -15.49
CA GLY A 65 -17.21 0.57 -15.10
C GLY A 65 -17.62 2.00 -14.71
N HIS A 66 -16.73 2.75 -14.06
CA HIS A 66 -16.97 4.14 -13.68
C HIS A 66 -16.89 5.09 -14.88
N ASP A 67 -15.90 4.92 -15.76
CA ASP A 67 -15.72 5.75 -16.95
C ASP A 67 -16.82 5.49 -18.00
N PHE A 68 -17.29 4.25 -18.13
CA PHE A 68 -18.39 3.91 -19.05
C PHE A 68 -19.76 4.46 -18.58
N ILE A 69 -19.96 4.64 -17.27
CA ILE A 69 -21.19 5.22 -16.71
C ILE A 69 -21.19 6.76 -16.78
N LEU A 70 -20.03 7.41 -16.63
CA LEU A 70 -19.92 8.87 -16.61
C LEU A 70 -19.62 9.50 -17.98
N SER A 71 -19.10 8.73 -18.95
CA SER A 71 -18.87 9.21 -20.32
C SER A 71 -19.25 8.14 -21.34
N PRO A 72 -20.54 8.00 -21.70
CA PRO A 72 -20.91 7.14 -22.81
C PRO A 72 -20.24 7.69 -24.08
N PRO A 73 -19.61 6.84 -24.91
CA PRO A 73 -19.12 7.28 -26.20
C PRO A 73 -20.32 7.82 -26.99
N VAL A 74 -20.27 9.09 -27.40
CA VAL A 74 -21.23 9.66 -28.33
C VAL A 74 -21.16 8.82 -29.61
N SER A 75 -22.20 8.02 -29.84
CA SER A 75 -22.35 7.21 -31.04
C SER A 75 -22.25 8.11 -32.28
N LEU A 76 -21.27 7.84 -33.14
CA LEU A 76 -21.15 8.36 -34.50
C LEU A 76 -21.98 7.51 -35.46
#